data_AF-A0A931NVM0-F1
#
_entry.id   AF-A0A931NVM0-F1
#
_cell.length_a   1.000
_cell.length_b   1.000
_cell.length_c   1.000
_cell.angle_alpha   90.00
_cell.angle_beta   90.00
_cell.angle_gamma   90.00
#
_symmetry.space_group_name_H-M   'P 1'
#
loop_
_entity.id
_entity.type
_entity.pdbx_description
1 polymer ?
#
loop_
_entity_poly.entity_id
_entity_poly.type
_entity_poly.pdbx_seq_one_letter_code
_entity_poly.pdbx_strand_id
1 'polypeptide(L)' 'MLKIEENVPIRNLVTMRIGGPARFVITVTSKEEIPEAFQFAKERNLPVCVLGGGANTFAKDEGFDGVIILDRIM' A
#
# COMPACT_ATOMS: atom_id res chain seq x y z
N MET A 1 -6.81 -10.09 -10.84
CA MET A 1 -6.31 -8.84 -11.48
C MET A 1 -6.08 -7.86 -10.36
N LEU A 2 -4.87 -7.34 -10.23
CA LEU A 2 -4.52 -6.45 -9.13
C LEU A 2 -5.42 -5.21 -9.08
N LYS A 3 -5.95 -4.91 -7.90
CA LYS A 3 -6.61 -3.62 -7.62
C LYS A 3 -5.52 -2.59 -7.30
N ILE A 4 -5.24 -1.70 -8.24
CA ILE A 4 -4.22 -0.66 -8.13
C ILE A 4 -4.92 0.70 -8.05
N GLU A 5 -4.63 1.47 -7.01
CA GLU A 5 -5.18 2.80 -6.76
C GLU A 5 -4.04 3.80 -6.60
N GLU A 6 -4.18 5.00 -7.17
CA GLU A 6 -3.17 6.06 -7.12
C GLU A 6 -3.56 7.18 -6.15
N ASN A 7 -2.55 7.81 -5.53
CA ASN A 7 -2.72 8.97 -4.64
C ASN A 7 -3.71 8.75 -3.49
N VAL A 8 -3.73 7.53 -2.94
CA VAL A 8 -4.66 7.16 -1.86
C VAL A 8 -4.19 7.77 -0.53
N PRO A 9 -5.04 8.53 0.19
CA PRO A 9 -4.66 9.05 1.51
C PRO A 9 -4.40 7.91 2.50
N ILE A 10 -3.17 7.82 3.03
CA ILE A 10 -2.76 6.76 3.97
C ILE A 10 -3.58 6.82 5.26
N ARG A 11 -4.07 8.02 5.65
CA ARG A 11 -5.01 8.18 6.76
C ARG A 11 -6.28 7.32 6.66
N ASN A 12 -6.65 6.87 5.46
CA ASN A 12 -7.80 5.99 5.26
C ASN A 12 -7.44 4.50 5.48
N LEU A 13 -6.15 4.17 5.57
CA LEU A 13 -5.62 2.81 5.64
C LEU A 13 -5.09 2.44 7.05
N VAL A 14 -4.85 3.44 7.91
CA VAL A 14 -4.29 3.27 9.26
C VAL A 14 -5.28 3.69 10.34
N THR A 15 -5.26 3.02 11.49
CA THR A 15 -6.19 3.29 12.60
C THR A 15 -5.98 4.66 13.23
N MET A 16 -4.75 5.17 13.20
CA MET A 16 -4.39 6.50 13.71
C MET A 16 -4.97 7.65 12.87
N ARG A 17 -5.49 7.37 11.67
CA ARG A 17 -6.10 8.35 10.75
C ARG A 17 -5.21 9.56 10.43
N ILE A 18 -3.91 9.33 10.37
CA ILE A 18 -2.89 10.30 9.93
C ILE A 18 -2.21 9.83 8.64
N GLY A 19 -1.58 10.76 7.92
CA GLY A 19 -0.77 10.45 6.75
C GLY A 19 -1.31 11.00 5.43
N GLY A 20 -0.38 11.47 4.60
CA GLY A 20 -0.61 12.00 3.26
C GLY A 20 -0.87 10.92 2.19
N PRO A 21 -0.70 11.23 0.90
CA PRO A 21 -0.98 10.30 -0.18
C PRO A 21 0.09 9.21 -0.30
N ALA A 22 -0.33 7.95 -0.48
CA ALA A 22 0.52 6.91 -1.05
C ALA A 22 0.44 7.00 -2.58
N ARG A 23 1.59 6.93 -3.25
CA ARG A 23 1.63 6.99 -4.72
C ARG A 23 0.84 5.84 -5.35
N PHE A 24 1.05 4.61 -4.87
CA PHE A 24 0.23 3.45 -5.23
C PHE A 24 -0.21 2.68 -3.99
N VAL A 25 -1.44 2.17 -4.04
CA VAL A 25 -1.94 1.13 -3.13
C VAL A 25 -2.40 -0.05 -3.97
N ILE A 26 -1.86 -1.22 -3.67
CA ILE A 26 -2.26 -2.49 -4.30
C ILE A 26 -2.92 -3.33 -3.23
N THR A 27 -4.22 -3.55 -3.34
CA THR A 27 -4.93 -4.46 -2.42
C THR A 27 -4.75 -5.89 -2.91
N VAL A 28 -4.20 -6.75 -2.05
CA VAL A 28 -4.07 -8.19 -2.31
C VAL A 28 -5.06 -8.97 -1.44
N THR A 29 -5.79 -9.87 -2.07
CA THR A 29 -6.84 -10.72 -1.47
C THR A 29 -6.53 -12.20 -1.62
N SER A 30 -5.50 -12.56 -2.38
CA SER A 30 -4.96 -13.92 -2.45
C SER A 30 -3.42 -13.92 -2.44
N LYS A 31 -2.81 -15.06 -2.08
CA LYS A 31 -1.34 -15.19 -2.03
C LYS A 31 -0.70 -15.11 -3.41
N GLU A 32 -1.45 -15.50 -4.43
CA GLU A 32 -1.05 -15.50 -5.84
C GLU A 32 -0.89 -14.08 -6.37
N GLU A 33 -1.53 -13.08 -5.76
CA GLU A 33 -1.43 -11.66 -6.15
C GLU A 33 -0.15 -10.99 -5.61
N ILE A 34 0.51 -11.57 -4.60
CA ILE A 34 1.69 -10.98 -3.96
C ILE A 34 2.86 -10.82 -4.97
N PRO A 35 3.28 -11.86 -5.73
CA PRO A 35 4.36 -11.71 -6.70
C PRO A 35 4.07 -10.65 -7.76
N GLU A 36 2.82 -10.56 -8.23
CA GLU A 36 2.40 -9.54 -9.20
C GLU A 36 2.54 -8.12 -8.61
N ALA A 37 2.16 -7.92 -7.35
CA ALA A 37 2.27 -6.62 -6.67
C ALA A 37 3.73 -6.18 -6.49
N PHE A 38 4.63 -7.09 -6.13
CA PHE A 38 6.06 -6.81 -6.05
C PHE A 38 6.68 -6.55 -7.43
N GLN A 39 6.25 -7.29 -8.46
CA GLN A 39 6.72 -7.08 -9.83
C GLN A 39 6.33 -5.69 -10.35
N PHE A 40 5.10 -5.23 -10.07
CA PHE A 40 4.64 -3.88 -10.41
C PHE A 40 5.56 -2.79 -9.83
N ALA A 41 5.94 -2.92 -8.56
CA ALA A 41 6.82 -1.98 -7.88
C ALA A 41 8.24 -2.03 -8.44
N LYS A 42 8.75 -3.24 -8.71
CA LYS A 42 10.09 -3.48 -9.26
C LYS A 42 10.26 -2.85 -10.64
N GLU A 43 9.30 -3.03 -11.54
CA GLU A 43 9.34 -2.44 -12.90
C GLU A 43 9.40 -0.91 -12.89
N ARG A 44 8.89 -0.28 -11.82
CA ARG A 44 8.87 1.18 -11.65
C ARG A 44 10.00 1.70 -10.77
N ASN A 45 10.87 0.82 -10.25
CA ASN A 45 11.91 1.14 -9.26
C ASN A 45 11.36 1.88 -8.03
N LEU A 46 10.21 1.44 -7.51
CA LEU A 46 9.55 2.07 -6.37
C LEU A 46 9.77 1.29 -5.06
N PRO A 47 9.94 1.97 -3.92
CA PRO A 47 9.99 1.31 -2.63
C PRO A 47 8.63 0.69 -2.28
N VAL A 48 8.66 -0.42 -1.54
CA VAL A 48 7.46 -1.17 -1.12
C VAL A 48 7.29 -1.09 0.39
N CYS A 49 6.07 -0.88 0.84
CA CYS A 49 5.64 -1.04 2.23
C CYS A 49 4.47 -2.03 2.27
N VAL A 50 4.53 -3.03 3.15
CA VAL A 50 3.40 -3.96 3.35
C VAL A 50 2.59 -3.47 4.55
N LEU A 51 1.26 -3.38 4.37
CA LEU A 51 0.33 -2.91 5.38
C LEU A 51 -0.81 -3.89 5.55
N GLY A 52 -1.07 -4.33 6.78
CA GLY A 52 -2.27 -5.11 7.12
C GLY A 52 -3.45 -4.19 7.47
N GLY A 53 -3.95 -4.30 8.71
CA GLY A 53 -5.02 -3.42 9.23
C GLY A 53 -4.56 -2.02 9.63
N GLY A 54 -3.26 -1.73 9.61
CA GLY A 54 -2.69 -0.41 9.94
C GLY A 54 -2.82 0.01 11.41
N ALA A 55 -2.96 -0.95 12.33
CA ALA A 55 -3.15 -0.69 13.77
C ALA A 55 -1.89 -0.19 14.50
N ASN A 56 -0.70 -0.42 13.93
CA ASN A 56 0.59 -0.09 14.53
C ASN A 56 1.48 0.68 13.54
N THR A 57 0.90 1.63 12.81
CA THR A 57 1.60 2.37 11.76
C THR A 57 1.31 3.86 11.89
N PHE A 58 2.38 4.65 11.93
CA PHE A 58 2.33 6.11 11.87
C PHE A 58 2.80 6.55 10.48
N ALA A 59 1.92 7.24 9.75
CA ALA A 59 2.22 7.76 8.43
C ALA A 59 2.48 9.27 8.49
N LYS A 60 3.47 9.73 7.71
CA LYS A 60 3.82 11.15 7.60
C LYS A 60 2.81 11.89 6.73
N ASP A 61 2.58 13.17 7.00
CA ASP A 61 1.70 14.02 6.20
C ASP A 61 2.21 14.24 4.76
N GLU A 62 3.52 14.11 4.55
CA GLU A 62 4.16 14.12 3.22
C GLU A 62 3.76 12.91 2.36
N GLY A 63 3.23 11.84 2.97
CA GLY A 63 2.82 10.63 2.27
C GLY A 63 3.94 9.62 2.05
N PHE A 64 3.78 8.79 1.03
CA PHE A 64 4.73 7.73 0.66
C PHE A 64 4.85 7.63 -0.87
N ASP A 65 5.99 8.06 -1.42
CA ASP A 65 6.33 7.93 -2.84
C ASP A 65 6.79 6.50 -3.18
N GLY A 66 5.85 5.56 -3.06
CA GLY A 66 6.09 4.15 -3.29
C GLY A 66 4.80 3.35 -3.41
N VAL A 67 4.91 2.04 -3.28
CA VAL A 67 3.79 1.11 -3.36
C VAL A 67 3.48 0.58 -1.97
N ILE A 68 2.25 0.82 -1.50
CA ILE A 68 1.70 0.13 -0.34
C ILE A 68 1.00 -1.13 -0.83
N ILE A 69 1.47 -2.31 -0.42
CA ILE A 69 0.76 -3.57 -0.61
C ILE A 69 -0.15 -3.76 0.60
N LEU A 70 -1.45 -3.61 0.40
CA LEU A 70 -2.47 -3.72 1.43
C LEU A 70 -2.96 -5.16 1.50
N ASP A 71 -2.56 -5.87 2.56
CA ASP A 71 -2.90 -7.27 2.78
C ASP A 71 -4.34 -7.42 3.33
N ARG A 72 -5.15 -8.17 2.57
CA ARG A 72 -6.53 -8.56 2.85
C ARG A 72 -6.75 -10.06 2.63
N ILE A 73 -5.72 -10.89 2.74
CA ILE A 73 -5.75 -12.35 2.49
C ILE A 73 -6.43 -13.14 3.64
N MET A 74 -6.86 -12.49 4.74
CA MET A 74 -7.51 -13.16 5.87
C MET A 74 -8.73 -14.00 5.48
#